data_AF-A0A941YLD5-F1
#
_entry.id   AF-A0A941YLD5-F1
#
_cell.length_a   1.000
_cell.length_b   1.000
_cell.length_c   1.000
_cell.angle_alpha   90.00
_cell.angle_beta   90.00
_cell.angle_gamma   90.00
#
_symmetry.space_group_name_H-M   'P 1'
#
loop_
_entity.id
_entity.type
_entity.pdbx_description
1 polymer ?
#
loop_
_entity_poly.entity_id
_entity_poly.type
_entity_poly.pdbx_seq_one_letter_code
_entity_poly.pdbx_strand_id
1 'polypeptide(L)'
;MDKTWIPATYGLKEQPGIYDTGTGAIQIIEANPGFPGIQRVTIHSYCGRSGDDRRFYRLTSDPQRIFATLEEAVAARPVRLT
;
A
#
# COMPACT_ATOMS: atom_id res chain seq x y z
N MET A 1 4.42 -6.48 15.32
CA MET A 1 4.72 -5.88 13.99
C MET A 1 6.10 -6.36 13.59
N ASP A 2 6.19 -7.34 12.69
CA ASP A 2 7.48 -7.82 12.19
C ASP A 2 8.13 -6.75 11.30
N LYS A 3 9.35 -6.39 11.68
CA LYS A 3 10.09 -5.17 11.27
C LYS A 3 10.86 -5.27 9.96
N THR A 4 10.63 -6.27 9.12
CA THR A 4 11.54 -6.57 7.99
C THR A 4 10.88 -6.70 6.62
N TRP A 5 9.64 -6.25 6.46
CA TRP A 5 9.12 -6.05 5.10
C TRP A 5 9.49 -4.66 4.63
N ILE A 6 10.58 -4.61 3.87
CA ILE A 6 10.96 -3.45 3.10
C ILE A 6 10.09 -3.52 1.83
N PRO A 7 9.19 -2.57 1.59
CA PRO A 7 8.54 -2.48 0.29
C PRO A 7 9.65 -2.49 -0.73
N ALA A 8 9.63 -3.44 -1.68
CA ALA A 8 10.63 -3.39 -2.75
C ALA A 8 10.58 -1.98 -3.36
N THR A 9 11.71 -1.46 -3.82
CA THR A 9 11.74 -0.17 -4.51
C THR A 9 10.95 -0.31 -5.81
N TYR A 10 9.63 -0.20 -5.69
CA TYR A 10 8.66 -0.37 -6.76
C TYR A 10 8.66 0.92 -7.57
N GLY A 11 9.78 1.21 -8.24
CA GLY A 11 10.11 2.48 -8.88
C GLY A 11 9.17 2.96 -9.99
N LEU A 12 7.99 2.35 -10.16
CA LEU A 12 6.97 2.69 -11.16
C LEU A 12 5.52 2.50 -10.66
N LYS A 13 5.28 2.12 -9.39
CA LYS A 13 3.94 1.75 -8.88
C LYS A 13 3.25 2.89 -8.11
N GLU A 14 3.13 4.05 -8.75
CA GLU A 14 2.57 5.26 -8.13
C GLU A 14 1.04 5.34 -8.28
N GLN A 15 0.50 4.68 -9.30
CA GLN A 15 -0.91 4.75 -9.65
C GLN A 15 -1.69 3.51 -9.20
N PRO A 16 -3.02 3.62 -9.05
CA PRO A 16 -3.89 2.46 -8.90
C PRO A 16 -3.74 1.49 -10.08
N GLY A 17 -3.71 0.19 -9.80
CA GLY A 17 -3.46 -0.85 -10.80
C GLY A 17 -3.05 -2.18 -10.19
N ILE A 18 -2.83 -3.16 -11.08
CA ILE A 18 -2.36 -4.51 -10.73
C ILE A 18 -0.93 -4.65 -11.26
N TYR A 19 -0.02 -5.09 -10.40
CA TYR A 19 1.40 -5.15 -10.71
C TYR A 19 2.02 -6.44 -10.21
N ASP A 20 2.78 -7.14 -11.05
CA ASP A 20 3.66 -8.20 -10.57
C ASP A 20 4.77 -7.58 -9.68
N THR A 21 5.13 -8.27 -8.60
CA THR A 21 6.21 -7.88 -7.70
C THR A 21 7.58 -8.35 -8.18
N GLY A 22 7.65 -9.26 -9.15
CA GLY A 22 8.86 -9.95 -9.60
C GLY A 22 9.30 -11.06 -8.64
N THR A 23 8.57 -11.26 -7.53
CA THR A 23 8.95 -12.17 -6.44
C THR A 23 7.89 -13.23 -6.15
N GLY A 24 7.02 -13.54 -7.13
CA GLY A 24 5.97 -14.55 -6.96
C GLY A 24 4.71 -14.04 -6.24
N ALA A 25 4.49 -12.73 -6.24
CA ALA A 25 3.28 -12.11 -5.69
C ALA A 25 2.73 -11.03 -6.63
N ILE A 26 1.43 -10.80 -6.54
CA ILE A 26 0.74 -9.70 -7.22
C ILE A 26 0.45 -8.62 -6.19
N GLN A 27 0.67 -7.37 -6.58
CA GLN A 27 0.31 -6.19 -5.82
C GLN A 27 -0.83 -5.46 -6.52
N ILE A 28 -1.88 -5.15 -5.76
CA ILE A 28 -3.03 -4.41 -6.21
C ILE A 28 -3.06 -3.09 -5.44
N ILE A 29 -3.05 -1.98 -6.16
CA ILE A 29 -3.19 -0.63 -5.60
C ILE A 29 -4.57 -0.11 -6.00
N GLU A 30 -5.38 0.26 -5.03
CA GLU A 30 -6.72 0.79 -5.24
C GLU A 30 -6.79 2.22 -4.71
N ALA A 31 -7.39 3.12 -5.51
CA ALA A 31 -7.82 4.41 -4.98
C ALA A 31 -8.93 4.19 -3.94
N ASN A 32 -9.00 5.05 -2.93
CA ASN A 32 -10.07 5.03 -1.94
C ASN A 32 -11.03 6.22 -2.17
N PRO A 33 -12.16 6.05 -2.87
CA PRO A 33 -13.06 7.16 -3.19
C PRO A 33 -13.62 7.87 -1.96
N GLY A 34 -13.84 7.14 -0.86
CA GLY A 34 -14.29 7.71 0.41
C GLY A 34 -13.21 8.51 1.14
N PHE A 35 -11.94 8.30 0.78
CA PHE A 35 -10.79 8.97 1.40
C PHE A 35 -9.78 9.41 0.32
N PRO A 36 -10.07 10.51 -0.40
CA PRO A 36 -9.16 11.03 -1.41
C PRO A 36 -7.75 11.25 -0.84
N GLY A 37 -6.74 10.90 -1.63
CA GLY A 37 -5.33 10.96 -1.23
C GLY A 37 -4.84 9.76 -0.41
N ILE A 38 -5.70 8.75 -0.18
CA ILE A 38 -5.32 7.48 0.45
C ILE A 38 -5.52 6.34 -0.54
N GLN A 39 -4.54 5.44 -0.63
CA GLN A 39 -4.62 4.21 -1.42
C GLN A 39 -4.64 2.99 -0.49
N ARG A 40 -5.38 1.96 -0.90
CA ARG A 40 -5.29 0.62 -0.31
C ARG A 40 -4.34 -0.21 -1.17
N VAL A 41 -3.42 -0.91 -0.53
CA VAL A 41 -2.50 -1.82 -1.19
C VAL A 41 -2.74 -3.23 -0.66
N THR A 42 -2.97 -4.16 -1.57
CA THR A 42 -3.12 -5.59 -1.27
C THR A 42 -2.02 -6.34 -2.00
N ILE A 43 -1.31 -7.21 -1.28
CA ILE A 43 -0.31 -8.13 -1.83
C ILE A 43 -0.86 -9.53 -1.66
N HIS A 44 -0.81 -10.30 -2.74
CA HIS A 44 -1.23 -11.69 -2.76
C HIS A 44 -0.16 -12.56 -3.42
N SER A 45 0.35 -13.54 -2.69
CA SER A 45 1.28 -14.55 -3.17
C SER A 45 0.56 -15.53 -4.09
N TYR A 46 1.12 -15.78 -5.28
CA TYR A 46 0.67 -16.85 -6.16
C TYR A 46 1.62 -18.06 -6.17
N CYS A 47 2.77 -17.94 -5.48
CA CYS A 47 3.77 -19.01 -5.38
C CYS A 47 3.58 -19.92 -4.15
N GLY A 48 2.44 -19.81 -3.45
CA GLY A 48 2.12 -20.61 -2.27
C GLY A 48 2.74 -20.09 -0.96
N ARG A 49 3.31 -18.88 -0.96
CA ARG A 49 3.85 -18.22 0.24
C ARG A 49 2.83 -17.28 0.85
N SER A 50 1.78 -17.83 1.45
CA SER A 50 0.70 -17.05 2.06
C SER A 50 1.15 -16.10 3.17
N GLY A 51 2.35 -16.29 3.76
CA GLY A 51 2.94 -15.34 4.70
C GLY A 51 3.32 -13.98 4.09
N ASP A 52 3.39 -13.91 2.75
CA ASP A 52 3.63 -12.68 2.00
C ASP A 52 2.32 -11.90 1.74
N ASP A 53 1.15 -12.50 1.99
CA ASP A 53 -0.15 -11.86 1.80
C ASP A 53 -0.32 -10.74 2.82
N ARG A 54 -0.59 -9.53 2.32
CA ARG A 54 -0.66 -8.33 3.16
C ARG A 54 -1.66 -7.34 2.63
N ARG A 55 -2.20 -6.54 3.55
CA ARG A 55 -3.00 -5.37 3.23
C ARG A 55 -2.54 -4.20 4.09
N PHE A 56 -2.33 -3.06 3.46
CA PHE A 56 -1.96 -1.83 4.14
C PHE A 56 -2.49 -0.61 3.37
N TYR A 57 -2.33 0.56 3.95
CA TYR A 57 -2.73 1.84 3.38
C TYR A 57 -1.51 2.73 3.22
N ARG A 58 -1.55 3.64 2.26
CA ARG A 58 -0.50 4.66 2.05
C ARG A 58 -1.12 5.97 1.57
N LEU A 59 -0.41 7.07 1.79
CA LEU A 59 -0.79 8.36 1.22
C LEU A 59 -0.33 8.44 -0.24
N THR A 60 -1.13 9.05 -1.10
CA THR A 60 -0.72 9.29 -2.50
C THR A 60 0.46 10.27 -2.58
N SER A 61 0.54 11.20 -1.63
CA SER A 61 1.63 12.19 -1.55
C SER A 61 2.91 11.64 -0.94
N ASP A 62 2.84 10.52 -0.22
CA ASP A 62 3.99 9.84 0.39
C ASP A 62 3.76 8.32 0.36
N PRO A 63 4.04 7.66 -0.78
CA PRO A 63 3.79 6.23 -0.95
C PRO A 63 4.72 5.32 -0.14
N GLN A 64 5.82 5.85 0.41
CA GLN A 64 6.77 5.08 1.22
C GLN A 64 6.27 4.90 2.66
N ARG A 65 5.44 5.83 3.13
CA ARG A 65 4.83 5.74 4.45
C ARG A 65 3.58 4.86 4.41
N ILE A 66 3.66 3.71 5.07
CA ILE A 66 2.59 2.72 5.13
C ILE A 66 1.89 2.72 6.50
N PHE A 67 0.61 2.38 6.49
CA PHE A 67 -0.25 2.31 7.66
C PHE A 67 -0.97 0.97 7.69
N ALA A 68 -1.10 0.37 8.86
CA ALA A 68 -1.78 -0.93 8.99
C ALA A 68 -3.30 -0.77 8.82
N THR A 69 -3.84 0.38 9.21
CA THR A 69 -5.28 0.66 9.19
C THR A 69 -5.60 1.91 8.37
N LEU A 70 -6.87 2.04 7.98
CA LEU A 70 -7.35 3.22 7.26
C LEU A 70 -7.37 4.43 8.20
N GLU A 71 -7.76 4.22 9.45
CA GLU A 71 -7.84 5.22 10.51
C GLU A 71 -6.48 5.86 10.76
N GLU A 72 -5.42 5.05 10.83
CA GLU A 72 -4.03 5.55 10.94
C GLU A 72 -3.63 6.40 9.73
N ALA A 73 -3.96 5.96 8.51
CA ALA A 73 -3.66 6.71 7.29
C ALA A 73 -4.43 8.03 7.24
N VAL A 74 -5.69 8.05 7.70
CA VAL A 74 -6.51 9.25 7.78
C VAL A 74 -5.94 10.23 8.80
N ALA A 75 -5.55 9.75 9.99
CA ALA A 75 -4.95 10.59 11.02
C ALA A 75 -3.60 11.19 10.58
N ALA A 76 -2.84 10.48 9.76
CA ALA A 76 -1.57 10.95 9.22
C ALA A 76 -1.70 11.81 7.96
N ARG A 77 -2.88 11.87 7.34
CA ARG A 77 -3.11 12.69 6.15
C ARG A 77 -2.94 14.16 6.53
N PRO A 78 -2.11 14.93 5.80
CA PRO A 78 -1.97 16.35 6.07
C PRO A 78 -3.32 17.04 5.86
N VAL A 79 -3.94 17.49 6.95
CA VAL A 79 -5.11 18.35 6.90
C VAL A 79 -4.60 19.71 6.47
N ARG A 80 -4.96 20.17 5.27
CA ARG A 80 -4.88 21.60 4.97
C ARG A 80 -5.88 22.28 5.91
N LEU A 81 -5.38 22.86 6.99
CA LEU A 81 -6.09 23.90 7.74
C LEU A 81 -6.15 25.11 6.81
N THR A 82 -7.23 25.21 6.04
CA THR A 82 -7.63 26.45 5.35
C THR A 82 -8.73 27.11 6.13
#